data_AF-A0A2D5MKL8-F1
#
_entry.id   AF-A0A2D5MKL8-F1
#
_cell.length_a   1.000
_cell.length_b   1.000
_cell.length_c   1.000
_cell.angle_alpha   90.00
_cell.angle_beta   90.00
_cell.angle_gamma   90.00
#
_symmetry.space_group_name_H-M   'P 1'
#
loop_
_entity.id
_entity.type
_entity.pdbx_description
1 polymer ?
#
loop_
_entity_poly.entity_id
_entity_poly.type
_entity_poly.pdbx_seq_one_letter_code
_entity_poly.pdbx_strand_id
1 'polypeptide(L)' 'MSETVEQLQELANKSARSTVAVIDAMTQRGAFKGEELSTIGGLRDQCIQVIQLVENLEQEAAMADDSE' A
#
# COMPACT_ATOMS: atom_id res chain seq x y z
N MET A 1 -5.09 -3.76 -19.21
CA MET A 1 -5.15 -4.91 -18.29
C MET A 1 -6.56 -5.52 -18.36
N SER A 2 -6.93 -6.54 -17.56
CA SER A 2 -8.37 -6.76 -17.32
C SER A 2 -8.90 -5.62 -16.44
N GLU A 3 -10.06 -5.03 -16.75
CA GLU A 3 -10.68 -3.92 -15.98
C GLU A 3 -10.75 -4.22 -14.46
N THR A 4 -10.98 -5.49 -14.10
CA THR A 4 -10.98 -5.94 -12.70
C THR A 4 -9.61 -5.82 -12.03
N VAL A 5 -8.53 -6.00 -12.78
CA VAL A 5 -7.16 -5.89 -12.25
C VAL A 5 -6.78 -4.43 -12.03
N GLU A 6 -7.20 -3.52 -12.91
CA GLU A 6 -7.02 -2.07 -12.72
C GLU A 6 -7.80 -1.58 -11.48
N GLN A 7 -9.06 -2.00 -11.33
CA GLN A 7 -9.85 -1.70 -10.12
C GLN A 7 -9.22 -2.29 -8.84
N LEU A 8 -8.66 -3.50 -8.93
CA LEU A 8 -7.96 -4.13 -7.81
C LEU A 8 -6.71 -3.32 -7.42
N GLN A 9 -5.93 -2.87 -8.40
CA GLN A 9 -4.73 -2.07 -8.16
C GLN A 9 -5.05 -0.73 -7.49
N GLU A 10 -6.03 0.01 -8.03
CA GLU A 10 -6.46 1.28 -7.45
C GLU A 10 -6.93 1.09 -6.00
N LEU A 11 -7.78 0.08 -5.76
CA LEU A 11 -8.30 -0.23 -4.43
C LEU A 11 -7.18 -0.66 -3.48
N ALA A 12 -6.26 -1.51 -3.92
CA ALA A 12 -5.13 -1.99 -3.14
C ALA A 12 -4.20 -0.83 -2.75
N ASN A 13 -3.84 0.04 -3.69
CA ASN A 13 -2.98 1.19 -3.44
C ASN A 13 -3.63 2.16 -2.44
N LYS A 14 -4.90 2.52 -2.67
CA LYS A 14 -5.64 3.43 -1.81
C LYS A 14 -5.85 2.88 -0.40
N SER A 15 -6.22 1.61 -0.28
CA SER A 15 -6.44 0.97 1.02
C SER A 15 -5.14 0.80 1.81
N ALA A 16 -4.04 0.44 1.15
CA ALA A 16 -2.73 0.33 1.77
C ALA A 16 -2.22 1.69 2.29
N ARG A 17 -2.29 2.77 1.48
CA ARG A 17 -1.92 4.13 1.92
C ARG A 17 -2.74 4.59 3.12
N SER A 18 -4.05 4.35 3.08
CA SER A 18 -4.96 4.71 4.17
C SER A 18 -4.64 3.94 5.45
N THR A 19 -4.31 2.65 5.32
CA THR A 19 -3.92 1.79 6.44
C THR A 19 -2.62 2.27 7.09
N VAL A 20 -1.60 2.61 6.29
CA VAL A 20 -0.34 3.19 6.79
C VAL A 20 -0.61 4.48 7.56
N ALA A 21 -1.42 5.39 7.00
CA ALA A 21 -1.75 6.66 7.66
C ALA A 21 -2.45 6.46 9.02
N VAL A 22 -3.37 5.49 9.11
CA VAL A 22 -4.04 5.14 10.36
C VAL A 22 -3.06 4.55 11.37
N ILE A 23 -2.21 3.59 10.94
CA ILE A 23 -1.19 2.98 11.79
C ILE A 23 -0.23 4.04 12.34
N ASP A 24 0.24 4.96 11.49
CA ASP A 24 1.17 6.02 11.89
C ASP A 24 0.52 6.96 12.90
N ALA A 25 -0.72 7.39 12.63
CA ALA A 25 -1.46 8.25 13.55
C ALA A 25 -1.73 7.58 14.91
N MET A 26 -2.07 6.29 14.92
CA MET A 26 -2.31 5.53 16.15
C MET A 26 -1.02 5.27 16.92
N THR A 27 0.06 4.94 16.23
CA THR A 27 1.39 4.72 16.84
C THR A 27 1.91 6.01 17.47
N GLN A 28 1.80 7.15 16.78
CA GLN A 28 2.17 8.47 17.33
C GLN A 28 1.37 8.85 18.57
N ARG A 29 0.10 8.41 18.66
CA ARG A 29 -0.75 8.60 19.85
C ARG A 29 -0.46 7.62 20.99
N GLY A 30 0.51 6.70 20.80
CA GLY A 30 0.86 5.71 21.80
C GLY A 30 -0.20 4.63 22.01
N ALA A 31 -1.03 4.37 20.99
CA ALA A 31 -2.10 3.36 21.05
C ALA A 31 -1.56 1.92 21.15
N PHE A 32 -0.33 1.67 20.69
CA PHE A 32 0.33 0.37 20.69
C PHE A 32 1.59 0.38 21.55
N LYS A 33 1.86 -0.69 22.29
CA LYS A 33 3.06 -0.84 23.14
C LYS A 33 3.59 -2.27 23.12
N GLY A 34 4.89 -2.42 23.39
CA GLY A 34 5.53 -3.73 23.50
C GLY A 34 5.37 -4.56 22.22
N GLU A 35 4.85 -5.78 22.36
CA GLU A 35 4.71 -6.76 21.28
C GLU A 35 3.71 -6.34 20.19
N GLU A 36 2.69 -5.54 20.55
CA GLU A 36 1.70 -5.02 19.60
C GLU A 36 2.34 -4.05 18.60
N LEU A 37 3.37 -3.30 19.03
CA LEU A 37 4.07 -2.34 18.17
C LEU A 37 4.84 -3.06 17.05
N SER A 38 5.45 -4.20 17.36
CA SER A 38 6.15 -5.01 16.36
C SER A 38 5.20 -5.60 15.33
N THR A 39 4.03 -6.07 15.79
CA THR A 39 3.00 -6.64 14.92
C THR A 39 2.42 -5.59 13.96
N ILE A 40 2.08 -4.42 14.50
CA ILE A 40 1.54 -3.31 13.70
C ILE A 40 2.60 -2.70 12.78
N GLY A 41 3.87 -2.64 13.21
CA GLY A 41 4.99 -2.27 12.36
C GLY A 41 5.14 -3.19 11.15
N GLY A 42 5.03 -4.51 11.35
CA GLY A 42 5.04 -5.47 10.24
C GLY A 42 3.88 -5.28 9.27
N LEU A 43 2.66 -5.03 9.76
CA LEU A 43 1.50 -4.74 8.92
C LEU A 43 1.71 -3.46 8.09
N ARG A 44 2.28 -2.41 8.69
CA ARG A 44 2.63 -1.17 8.00
C ARG A 44 3.61 -1.44 6.85
N ASP A 45 4.66 -2.22 7.12
CA ASP A 45 5.68 -2.55 6.11
C ASP A 45 5.10 -3.37 4.95
N GLN A 46 4.15 -4.28 5.23
CA GLN A 46 3.41 -5.00 4.20
C GLN A 46 2.57 -4.05 3.34
N CYS A 47 1.89 -3.07 3.94
CA CYS A 47 1.15 -2.06 3.18
C CYS A 47 2.08 -1.22 2.28
N ILE A 48 3.28 -0.86 2.76
CA ILE A 48 4.27 -0.15 1.94
C ILE A 48 4.70 -1.00 0.73
N GLN A 49 4.94 -2.30 0.93
CA GLN A 49 5.28 -3.20 -0.17
C GLN A 49 4.16 -3.30 -1.20
N VAL A 50 2.90 -3.36 -0.77
CA VAL A 50 1.74 -3.35 -1.70
C VAL A 50 1.69 -2.07 -2.52
N ILE A 51 1.92 -0.91 -1.90
CA ILE A 51 1.95 0.38 -2.62
C ILE A 51 3.03 0.37 -3.70
N GLN A 52 4.25 -0.04 -3.34
CA GLN A 52 5.38 -0.09 -4.28
C GLN A 52 5.12 -1.04 -5.45
N LEU A 53 4.55 -2.22 -5.19
CA LEU A 53 4.20 -3.18 -6.23
C LEU A 53 3.16 -2.61 -7.20
N VAL A 54 2.13 -1.94 -6.68
CA VAL A 54 1.11 -1.33 -7.55
C VAL A 54 1.70 -0.17 -8.36
N GLU A 55 2.48 0.72 -7.73
CA GLU A 55 3.12 1.83 -8.44
C GLU A 55 4.07 1.36 -9.54
N ASN A 56 4.80 0.26 -9.32
CA ASN A 56 5.67 -0.34 -10.35
C ASN A 56 4.84 -0.89 -11.51
N LEU A 57 3.73 -1.58 -11.23
CA LEU A 57 2.85 -2.11 -12.28
C LEU A 57 2.18 -0.99 -13.09
N GLU A 58 1.78 0.10 -12.44
CA GLU A 58 1.25 1.29 -13.10
C GLU A 58 2.30 1.97 -13.99
N GLN A 59 3.55 2.07 -13.52
CA GLN A 59 4.66 2.59 -14.31
C GLN A 59 4.97 1.70 -15.53
N GLU A 60 5.02 0.38 -15.35
CA GLU A 60 5.23 -0.57 -16.44
C GLU A 60 4.11 -0.48 -17.48
N ALA A 61 2.85 -0.37 -17.04
CA ALA A 61 1.70 -0.21 -17.93
C ALA A 61 1.76 1.12 -18.70
N ALA A 62 2.12 2.22 -18.04
CA ALA A 62 2.27 3.52 -18.68
C ALA A 62 3.43 3.55 -19.70
N MET A 63 4.56 2.90 -19.39
CA MET A 63 5.67 2.77 -20.32
C MET A 63 5.33 1.89 -21.52
N ALA A 64 4.52 0.85 -21.35
CA ALA A 64 4.05 0.01 -22.44
C ALA A 64 3.15 0.79 -23.41
N ASP A 65 2.19 1.57 -22.88
CA ASP A 65 1.26 2.40 -23.67
C ASP A 65 1.96 3.51 -24.47
N ASP A 66 3.03 4.11 -23.93
CA ASP A 66 3.82 5.16 -24.61
C ASP A 66 4.78 4.61 -25.69
N SER A 67 4.92 3.27 -25.78
CA SER A 67 5.80 2.59 -26.73
C SER A 67 5.10 1.92 -27.91
N GLU A 68 3.78 2.07 -28.03
CA GLU A 68 2.95 1.67 -29.19
C GLU A 68 2.59 2.87 -30.09
#